data_AF-A0A5K0XVW2-F1
#
_entry.id   AF-A0A5K0XVW2-F1
#
_cell.length_a   1.000
_cell.length_b   1.000
_cell.length_c   1.000
_cell.angle_alpha   90.00
_cell.angle_beta   90.00
_cell.angle_gamma   90.00
#
_symmetry.space_group_name_H-M   'P 1'
#
loop_
_entity.id
_entity.type
_entity.pdbx_description
1 polymer ?
#
loop_
_entity_poly.entity_id
_entity_poly.type
_entity_poly.pdbx_seq_one_letter_code
_entity_poly.pdbx_strand_id
1 'polypeptide(L)' 'YKRLLCAVDLTKDFFFSYSYHVMRSLQMNVCDREAGQVVYETMFVWNEFLTRGIRKHLKNTIWTVALVYGFFKQ' A
#
# COMPACT_ATOMS: atom_id res chain seq x y z
N TYR A 1 -21.50 0.43 -9.80
CA TYR A 1 -20.16 0.12 -9.27
C TYR A 1 -19.07 1.09 -9.72
N LYS A 2 -18.79 1.31 -11.02
CA LYS A 2 -17.74 2.26 -11.47
C LYS A 2 -17.86 3.67 -10.86
N ARG A 3 -19.07 4.24 -10.82
CA ARG A 3 -19.31 5.56 -10.21
C ARG A 3 -18.98 5.62 -8.71
N LEU A 4 -19.13 4.51 -7.99
CA LEU A 4 -18.84 4.43 -6.55
C LEU A 4 -17.32 4.44 -6.31
N LEU A 5 -16.56 3.75 -7.18
CA LEU A 5 -15.10 3.77 -7.13
C LEU A 5 -14.54 5.14 -7.58
N CYS A 6 -15.12 5.74 -8.63
CA CYS A 6 -14.73 7.09 -9.08
C CYS A 6 -15.09 8.20 -8.09
N ALA A 7 -15.97 7.93 -7.12
CA ALA A 7 -16.24 8.87 -6.03
C ALA A 7 -15.10 8.90 -5.00
N VAL A 8 -14.23 7.88 -4.99
CA VAL A 8 -13.00 7.90 -4.20
C VAL A 8 -11.96 8.72 -4.97
N ASP A 9 -11.65 9.89 -4.42
CA ASP A 9 -10.58 10.74 -4.95
C ASP A 9 -9.22 10.24 -4.46
N LEU A 10 -8.46 9.60 -5.35
CA LEU A 10 -7.11 9.11 -5.06
C LEU A 10 -6.06 10.22 -4.92
N THR A 11 -6.40 11.46 -5.30
CA THR A 11 -5.47 12.60 -5.20
C THR A 11 -5.50 13.26 -3.84
N LYS A 12 -6.49 12.93 -3.00
CA LYS A 12 -6.72 13.55 -1.72
C LYS A 12 -6.55 12.53 -0.59
N ASP A 13 -5.74 12.88 0.41
CA ASP A 13 -5.55 12.11 1.64
C ASP A 13 -4.94 10.71 1.46
N PHE A 14 -4.40 10.40 0.27
CA PHE A 14 -3.65 9.18 -0.03
C PHE A 14 -2.14 9.43 -0.05
N PHE A 15 -1.40 8.58 0.62
CA PHE A 15 0.05 8.67 0.76
C PHE A 15 0.72 7.37 0.33
N PHE A 16 1.86 7.52 -0.34
CA PHE A 16 2.70 6.41 -0.78
C PHE A 16 4.17 6.83 -0.83
N SER A 17 5.05 5.83 -0.80
CA SER A 17 6.47 6.01 -1.11
C SER A 17 6.99 4.77 -1.83
N TYR A 18 7.87 4.98 -2.81
CA TYR A 18 8.49 3.89 -3.57
C TYR A 18 9.63 3.22 -2.79
N SER A 19 10.32 3.98 -1.95
CA SER A 19 11.50 3.53 -1.20
C SER A 19 11.21 3.24 0.26
N TYR A 20 10.01 3.60 0.76
CA TYR A 20 9.65 3.44 2.15
C TYR A 20 8.24 2.87 2.33
N HIS A 21 8.08 1.97 3.29
CA HIS A 21 6.82 1.33 3.60
C HIS A 21 5.98 2.19 4.57
N VAL A 22 5.24 3.16 4.02
CA VAL A 22 4.41 4.12 4.79
C VAL A 22 3.27 3.46 5.56
N MET A 23 2.79 2.30 5.11
CA MET A 23 1.77 1.47 5.77
C MET A 23 2.25 0.81 7.07
N ARG A 24 3.56 0.90 7.38
CA ARG A 24 4.17 0.32 8.57
C ARG A 24 4.63 1.42 9.51
N SER A 25 4.65 1.10 10.82
CA SER A 25 5.32 1.95 11.80
C SER A 25 6.85 1.94 11.57
N LEU A 26 7.52 2.98 12.03
CA LEU A 26 8.98 3.07 11.97
C LEU A 26 9.65 1.87 12.64
N GLN A 27 9.14 1.44 13.80
CA GLN A 27 9.64 0.28 14.54
C GLN A 27 9.61 -0.99 13.67
N MET A 28 8.50 -1.23 12.98
CA MET A 28 8.36 -2.38 12.09
C MET A 28 9.33 -2.29 10.90
N ASN A 29 9.50 -1.11 10.32
CA ASN A 29 10.42 -0.92 9.18
C ASN A 29 11.90 -1.07 9.56
N VAL A 30 12.27 -0.81 10.82
CA VAL A 30 13.65 -0.95 11.29
C VAL A 30 13.95 -2.39 11.71
N CYS A 31 13.01 -3.06 12.37
CA CYS A 31 13.21 -4.43 12.87
C CYS A 31 13.08 -5.51 11.78
N ASP A 32 12.29 -5.27 10.73
CA ASP A 32 11.96 -6.26 9.71
C ASP A 32 12.77 -6.02 8.42
N ARG A 33 13.91 -6.69 8.30
CA ARG A 33 14.83 -6.56 7.13
C ARG A 33 14.47 -7.47 5.95
N GLU A 34 13.57 -8.44 6.12
CA GLU A 34 13.39 -9.55 5.16
C GLU A 34 11.98 -9.66 4.56
N ALA A 35 10.97 -8.99 5.12
CA ALA A 35 9.62 -9.10 4.58
C ALA A 35 9.46 -8.24 3.32
N GLY A 36 9.73 -8.80 2.15
CA GLY A 36 9.33 -8.20 0.87
C GLY A 36 7.91 -8.61 0.45
N GLN A 37 7.46 -9.81 0.87
CA GLN A 37 6.21 -10.41 0.40
C GLN A 37 5.03 -10.33 1.39
N VAL A 38 5.27 -10.38 2.70
CA VAL A 38 4.20 -10.37 3.73
C VAL A 38 3.69 -8.94 4.04
N VAL A 39 4.37 -7.93 3.51
CA VAL A 39 4.11 -6.50 3.77
C VAL A 39 2.68 -6.07 3.40
N TYR A 40 2.15 -6.66 2.34
CA TYR A 40 0.91 -6.21 1.72
C TYR A 40 -0.36 -6.82 2.34
N GLU A 41 -0.23 -7.70 3.33
CA GLU A 41 -1.36 -8.25 4.11
C GLU A 41 -1.62 -7.43 5.39
N THR A 42 -1.46 -6.10 5.31
CA THR A 42 -1.67 -5.20 6.43
C THR A 42 -2.95 -4.37 6.24
N MET A 43 -3.69 -4.15 7.33
CA MET A 43 -4.95 -3.40 7.34
C MET A 43 -4.83 -1.96 6.81
N PHE A 44 -3.60 -1.44 6.71
CA PHE A 44 -3.31 -0.09 6.25
C PHE A 44 -3.07 0.04 4.75
N VAL A 45 -3.03 -1.08 4.02
CA VAL A 45 -2.92 -1.08 2.55
C VAL A 45 -4.32 -0.98 1.95
N TRP A 46 -4.73 0.25 1.64
CA TRP A 46 -6.08 0.51 1.11
C TRP A 46 -6.35 -0.22 -0.21
N ASN A 47 -5.35 -0.31 -1.09
CA ASN A 47 -5.48 -0.95 -2.40
C ASN A 47 -5.12 -2.44 -2.40
N GLU A 48 -5.11 -3.13 -1.26
CA GLU A 48 -4.76 -4.55 -1.15
C GLU A 48 -5.58 -5.38 -2.14
N PHE A 49 -6.90 -5.25 -2.09
CA PHE A 49 -7.81 -6.04 -2.92
C PHE A 49 -7.58 -5.79 -4.42
N LEU A 50 -7.35 -4.52 -4.79
CA LEU A 50 -7.13 -4.11 -6.18
C LEU A 50 -5.83 -4.69 -6.77
N THR A 51 -4.82 -4.88 -5.91
CA THR A 51 -3.48 -5.33 -6.32
C THR A 51 -3.25 -6.83 -6.10
N ARG A 52 -4.19 -7.53 -5.45
CA ARG A 52 -4.09 -8.95 -5.12
C ARG A 52 -3.90 -9.86 -6.34
N GLY A 53 -4.58 -9.59 -7.46
CA GLY A 53 -4.43 -10.36 -8.69
C GLY A 53 -3.00 -10.31 -9.24
N ILE A 54 -2.46 -9.10 -9.40
CA ILE A 54 -1.09 -8.87 -9.91
C ILE A 54 -0.07 -9.53 -8.98
N ARG A 55 -0.21 -9.34 -7.65
CA ARG A 55 0.67 -9.99 -6.66
C ARG A 55 0.63 -11.51 -6.73
N LYS A 56 -0.56 -12.10 -6.87
CA LYS A 56 -0.71 -13.57 -6.94
C LYS A 56 0.00 -14.15 -8.17
N HIS A 57 -0.04 -13.44 -9.30
CA HIS A 57 0.58 -13.89 -10.55
C HIS A 57 2.08 -13.63 -10.62
N LEU A 58 2.53 -12.40 -10.28
CA LEU A 58 3.92 -12.00 -10.45
C LEU A 58 4.80 -12.29 -9.23
N LYS A 59 4.19 -12.48 -8.04
CA LYS A 59 4.89 -12.67 -6.76
C LYS A 59 5.96 -11.60 -6.47
N ASN A 60 5.83 -10.43 -7.07
CA ASN A 60 6.70 -9.28 -6.87
C ASN A 60 5.86 -8.01 -6.63
N THR A 61 6.53 -6.99 -6.10
CA THR A 61 5.93 -5.70 -5.71
C THR A 61 6.40 -4.57 -6.61
N ILE A 62 7.13 -4.88 -7.69
CA ILE A 62 7.74 -3.88 -8.60
C ILE A 62 6.66 -3.06 -9.32
N TRP A 63 5.55 -3.70 -9.68
CA TRP A 63 4.45 -3.09 -10.43
C TRP A 63 3.34 -2.52 -9.54
N THR A 64 3.44 -2.67 -8.23
CA THR A 64 2.37 -2.32 -7.29
C THR A 64 2.91 -1.50 -6.13
N VAL A 65 2.28 -0.37 -5.84
CA VAL A 65 2.58 0.45 -4.67
C VAL A 65 1.48 0.29 -3.62
N ALA A 66 1.84 0.34 -2.33
CA ALA A 66 0.89 0.40 -1.23
C ALA A 66 0.33 1.83 -1.09
N LEU A 67 -0.98 1.98 -1.15
CA LEU A 67 -1.67 3.23 -0.85
C LEU A 67 -2.16 3.21 0.60
N VAL A 68 -1.85 4.28 1.34
CA VAL A 68 -2.35 4.51 2.70
C VAL A 68 -3.28 5.70 2.68
N TYR A 69 -4.49 5.53 3.21
CA TYR A 69 -5.43 6.64 3.41
C TYR A 69 -5.24 7.23 4.81
N GLY A 70 -5.07 8.55 4.91
CA GLY A 70 -4.89 9.19 6.22
C GLY A 70 -4.47 10.64 6.12
N PHE A 71 -3.52 11.03 6.97
CA PHE A 71 -2.96 12.37 7.01
C PHE A 71 -1.45 12.28 7.22
N PHE A 72 -0.70 13.11 6.52
CA PHE A 72 0.75 13.22 6.68
C PHE A 72 1.16 14.69 6.70
N LYS A 73 2.06 15.03 7.64
CA LYS A 73 2.67 16.34 7.77
C LYS A 73 4.15 16.13 8.12
N GLN A 74 5.02 16.79 7.36
CA GLN A 74 6.47 16.76 7.56
C GLN A 74 6.91 17.83 8.56
#